data_AF-A0A7Y6ZBY2-F1
#
_entry.id   AF-A0A7Y6ZBY2-F1
#
_cell.length_a   1.000
_cell.length_b   1.000
_cell.length_c   1.000
_cell.angle_alpha   90.00
_cell.angle_beta   90.00
_cell.angle_gamma   90.00
#
_symmetry.space_group_name_H-M   'P 1'
#
loop_
_entity.id
_entity.type
_entity.pdbx_description
1 polymer ?
#
loop_
_entity_poly.entity_id
_entity_poly.type
_entity_poly.pdbx_seq_one_letter_code
_entity_poly.pdbx_strand_id
1 'polypeptide(L)'
;MTAVASHGQALIKTVPGDINTWCPGYATQDESGRAAFWAGLLSTLSYHESTWRETAVGGGGLWYGLVQIAPPTARLYNCRAGTGEALKDGEMNLACAVRIMNKTVARDRVVSQGMRGVAADWGPFHSRTKREDMRRWLAAQPFCRPVLKSSPVPLLRPVSETGDLASDVKAALSSPF
;
A
#
# COMPACT_ATOMS: atom_id res chain seq x y z
N MET A 1 5.40 -12.23 7.77
CA MET A 1 4.48 -12.15 6.61
C MET A 1 3.42 -13.26 6.58
N THR A 2 3.35 -14.13 7.59
CA THR A 2 2.43 -15.29 7.61
C THR A 2 0.96 -14.91 7.79
N ALA A 3 0.63 -13.93 8.66
CA ALA A 3 -0.76 -13.59 8.98
C ALA A 3 -1.56 -12.98 7.82
N VAL A 4 -0.93 -12.13 7.00
CA VAL A 4 -1.57 -11.54 5.80
C VAL A 4 -1.79 -12.62 4.74
N ALA A 5 -0.82 -13.52 4.55
CA ALA A 5 -0.93 -14.60 3.58
C ALA A 5 -1.97 -15.67 3.99
N SER A 6 -2.12 -15.99 5.29
CA SER A 6 -3.06 -17.03 5.74
C SER A 6 -4.48 -16.53 5.97
N HIS A 7 -4.66 -15.35 6.58
CA HIS A 7 -5.97 -14.83 7.01
C HIS A 7 -6.42 -13.58 6.24
N GLY A 8 -5.53 -13.00 5.42
CA GLY A 8 -5.78 -11.81 4.61
C GLY A 8 -6.05 -12.10 3.13
N GLN A 9 -6.51 -13.30 2.79
CA GLN A 9 -6.68 -13.70 1.38
C GLN A 9 -7.65 -12.80 0.61
N ALA A 10 -8.75 -12.35 1.22
CA ALA A 10 -9.66 -11.40 0.59
C ALA A 10 -9.05 -9.99 0.53
N LEU A 11 -8.22 -9.63 1.51
CA LEU A 11 -7.48 -8.36 1.57
C LEU A 11 -6.51 -8.23 0.39
N ILE A 12 -5.68 -9.25 0.14
CA ILE A 12 -4.69 -9.25 -0.96
C ILE A 12 -5.34 -9.40 -2.35
N LYS A 13 -6.47 -10.14 -2.45
CA LYS A 13 -7.21 -10.31 -3.71
C LYS A 13 -8.02 -9.07 -4.08
N THR A 14 -8.36 -8.23 -3.11
CA THR A 14 -9.07 -6.98 -3.35
C THR A 14 -8.14 -5.95 -3.99
N VAL A 15 -8.62 -5.33 -5.07
CA VAL A 15 -8.06 -4.09 -5.64
C VAL A 15 -9.01 -2.96 -5.24
N PRO A 16 -8.64 -2.13 -4.24
CA PRO A 16 -9.47 -1.01 -3.80
C PRO A 16 -9.67 0.05 -4.90
N GLY A 17 -10.83 0.70 -4.95
CA GLY A 17 -11.14 1.73 -5.95
C GLY A 17 -10.29 3.01 -5.81
N ASP A 18 -9.81 3.29 -4.60
CA ASP A 18 -8.92 4.39 -4.27
C ASP A 18 -7.43 3.96 -4.29
N ILE A 19 -7.10 2.76 -4.75
CA ILE A 19 -5.74 2.23 -4.61
C ILE A 19 -4.70 3.08 -5.32
N ASN A 20 -5.04 3.73 -6.44
CA ASN A 20 -4.11 4.58 -7.17
C ASN A 20 -3.69 5.82 -6.37
N THR A 21 -4.51 6.30 -5.42
CA THR A 21 -4.12 7.40 -4.55
C THR A 21 -3.17 6.96 -3.44
N TRP A 22 -3.22 5.68 -3.06
CA TRP A 22 -2.41 5.07 -2.01
C TRP A 22 -1.11 4.44 -2.53
N CYS A 23 -1.18 3.74 -3.65
CA CYS A 23 -0.15 2.85 -4.16
C CYS A 23 -0.37 2.53 -5.65
N PRO A 24 0.13 3.36 -6.59
CA PRO A 24 -0.11 3.21 -8.02
C PRO A 24 0.29 1.84 -8.59
N GLY A 25 1.34 1.22 -8.04
CA GLY A 25 1.80 -0.10 -8.47
C GLY A 25 0.98 -1.29 -7.96
N TYR A 26 0.10 -1.12 -6.97
CA TYR A 26 -0.53 -2.23 -6.25
C TYR A 26 -1.23 -3.24 -7.17
N ALA A 27 -1.99 -2.76 -8.16
CA ALA A 27 -2.75 -3.63 -9.06
C ALA A 27 -1.85 -4.54 -9.92
N THR A 28 -0.61 -4.11 -10.17
CA THR A 28 0.37 -4.85 -10.98
C THR A 28 1.21 -5.83 -10.17
N GLN A 29 1.20 -5.72 -8.83
CA GLN A 29 1.94 -6.60 -7.93
C GLN A 29 1.33 -8.00 -7.85
N ASP A 30 2.18 -8.98 -7.57
CA ASP A 30 1.78 -10.33 -7.17
C ASP A 30 1.24 -10.37 -5.72
N GLU A 31 0.88 -11.54 -5.22
CA GLU A 31 0.35 -11.69 -3.85
C GLU A 31 1.34 -11.20 -2.78
N SER A 32 2.64 -11.39 -3.00
CA SER A 32 3.69 -10.95 -2.08
C SER A 32 3.78 -9.42 -2.01
N GLY A 33 3.82 -8.74 -3.16
CA GLY A 33 3.85 -7.28 -3.22
C GLY A 33 2.60 -6.64 -2.64
N ARG A 34 1.42 -7.26 -2.86
CA ARG A 34 0.17 -6.81 -2.23
C ARG A 34 0.16 -7.03 -0.72
N ALA A 35 0.67 -8.17 -0.24
CA ALA A 35 0.82 -8.42 1.18
C ALA A 35 1.79 -7.42 1.82
N ALA A 36 2.88 -7.07 1.13
CA ALA A 36 3.85 -6.07 1.57
C ALA A 36 3.22 -4.68 1.71
N PHE A 37 2.32 -4.28 0.80
CA PHE A 37 1.55 -3.04 0.94
C PHE A 37 0.75 -3.00 2.24
N TRP A 38 -0.03 -4.05 2.53
CA TRP A 38 -0.86 -4.08 3.75
C TRP A 38 -0.02 -4.16 5.03
N ALA A 39 1.10 -4.89 5.01
CA ALA A 39 2.06 -4.90 6.10
C ALA A 39 2.69 -3.51 6.32
N GLY A 40 3.06 -2.82 5.25
CA GLY A 40 3.53 -1.44 5.29
C GLY A 40 2.48 -0.50 5.89
N LEU A 41 1.22 -0.64 5.49
CA LEU A 41 0.13 0.18 5.99
C LEU A 41 -0.04 -0.02 7.50
N LEU A 42 -0.05 -1.28 7.96
CA LEU A 42 -0.10 -1.60 9.39
C LEU A 42 1.09 -1.04 10.17
N SER A 43 2.29 -1.02 9.58
CA SER A 43 3.47 -0.38 10.20
C SER A 43 3.27 1.11 10.41
N THR A 44 2.80 1.82 9.37
CA THR A 44 2.53 3.26 9.47
C THR A 44 1.35 3.57 10.41
N LEU A 45 0.33 2.71 10.44
CA LEU A 45 -0.77 2.83 11.39
C LEU A 45 -0.27 2.64 12.83
N SER A 46 0.58 1.64 13.06
CA SER A 46 1.15 1.36 14.38
C SER A 46 1.97 2.53 14.92
N TYR A 47 2.67 3.25 14.04
CA TYR A 47 3.33 4.51 14.40
C TYR A 47 2.32 5.54 14.92
N HIS A 48 1.24 5.77 14.17
CA HIS A 48 0.25 6.81 14.47
C HIS A 48 -0.69 6.49 15.64
N GLU A 49 -0.79 5.21 16.01
CA GLU A 49 -1.61 4.70 17.12
C GLU A 49 -0.82 4.49 18.42
N SER A 50 0.40 3.95 18.34
CA SER A 50 1.16 3.53 19.52
C SER A 50 2.65 3.92 19.51
N THR A 51 3.12 4.57 18.44
CA THR A 51 4.56 4.78 18.20
C THR A 51 5.33 3.45 18.22
N TRP A 52 4.73 2.40 17.64
CA TRP A 52 5.24 1.02 17.62
C TRP A 52 5.41 0.34 18.99
N ARG A 53 4.77 0.85 20.04
CA ARG A 53 4.82 0.24 21.37
C ARG A 53 3.72 -0.80 21.53
N GLU A 54 4.11 -2.07 21.49
CA GLU A 54 3.18 -3.21 21.60
C GLU A 54 2.43 -3.28 22.95
N THR A 55 2.99 -2.73 24.02
CA THR A 55 2.33 -2.70 25.34
C THR A 55 1.47 -1.44 25.56
N ALA A 56 1.29 -0.59 24.54
CA ALA A 56 0.54 0.64 24.66
C ALA A 56 -0.92 0.40 25.02
N VAL A 57 -1.43 1.22 25.94
CA VAL A 57 -2.84 1.26 26.31
C VAL A 57 -3.34 2.70 26.18
N GLY A 58 -4.35 2.92 25.36
CA GLY A 58 -4.90 4.24 25.05
C GLY A 58 -6.39 4.37 25.35
N GLY A 59 -6.93 5.58 25.08
CA GLY A 59 -8.34 5.91 25.27
C GLY A 59 -8.87 5.62 26.68
N GLY A 60 -8.09 5.95 27.72
CA GLY A 60 -8.47 5.74 29.12
C GLY A 60 -8.45 4.28 29.58
N GLY A 61 -7.69 3.40 28.90
CA GLY A 61 -7.60 1.98 29.27
C GLY A 61 -8.42 1.04 28.38
N LEU A 62 -8.94 1.51 27.24
CA LEU A 62 -9.91 0.77 26.43
C LEU A 62 -9.30 0.12 25.18
N TRP A 63 -8.19 0.65 24.68
CA TRP A 63 -7.58 0.24 23.43
C TRP A 63 -6.14 -0.23 23.65
N TYR A 64 -5.75 -1.31 22.97
CA TYR A 64 -4.53 -2.04 23.32
C TYR A 64 -3.66 -2.31 22.10
N GLY A 65 -2.35 -2.26 22.35
CA GLY A 65 -1.31 -2.73 21.46
C GLY A 65 -1.01 -1.82 20.28
N LEU A 66 -0.30 -2.40 19.31
CA LEU A 66 0.33 -1.70 18.20
C LEU A 66 -0.66 -0.81 17.43
N VAL A 67 -1.83 -1.35 17.11
CA VAL A 67 -2.87 -0.62 16.36
C VAL A 67 -4.11 -0.33 17.21
N GLN A 68 -3.95 -0.27 18.53
CA GLN A 68 -5.00 0.18 19.47
C GLN A 68 -6.36 -0.47 19.20
N ILE A 69 -6.47 -1.78 19.43
CA ILE A 69 -7.73 -2.55 19.28
C ILE A 69 -8.41 -2.70 20.64
N ALA A 70 -9.74 -2.56 20.67
CA ALA A 70 -10.53 -2.80 21.86
C ALA A 70 -10.90 -4.30 22.00
N PRO A 71 -10.90 -4.89 23.21
CA PRO A 71 -11.26 -6.29 23.40
C PRO A 71 -12.65 -6.69 22.86
N PRO A 72 -13.72 -5.86 22.98
CA PRO A 72 -15.00 -6.15 22.34
C PRO A 72 -14.91 -6.29 20.82
N THR A 73 -14.15 -5.42 20.15
CA THR A 73 -13.90 -5.49 18.70
C THR A 73 -13.16 -6.77 18.34
N ALA A 74 -12.08 -7.09 19.07
CA ALA A 74 -11.33 -8.31 18.82
C ALA A 74 -12.21 -9.56 18.91
N ARG A 75 -13.12 -9.61 19.89
CA ARG A 75 -14.11 -10.70 20.03
C ARG A 75 -15.15 -10.70 18.90
N LEU A 76 -15.66 -9.54 18.50
CA LEU A 76 -16.59 -9.42 17.36
C LEU A 76 -16.02 -10.01 16.07
N TYR A 77 -14.72 -9.81 15.85
CA TYR A 77 -14.01 -10.36 14.69
C TYR A 77 -13.44 -11.77 14.94
N ASN A 78 -13.71 -12.39 16.09
CA ASN A 78 -13.22 -13.72 16.49
C ASN A 78 -11.68 -13.82 16.46
N CYS A 79 -10.98 -12.77 16.88
CA CYS A 79 -9.53 -12.78 17.02
C CYS A 79 -9.07 -13.69 18.17
N ARG A 80 -7.86 -14.25 18.04
CA ARG A 80 -7.24 -15.05 19.10
C ARG A 80 -6.99 -14.23 20.37
N ALA A 81 -6.51 -13.00 20.22
CA ALA A 81 -6.37 -12.04 21.31
C ALA A 81 -7.72 -11.40 21.65
N GLY A 82 -8.50 -12.04 22.53
CA GLY A 82 -9.82 -11.56 22.95
C GLY A 82 -9.84 -10.66 24.20
N THR A 83 -8.67 -10.41 24.82
CA THR A 83 -8.51 -9.64 26.07
C THR A 83 -7.49 -8.52 25.88
N GLY A 84 -7.52 -7.50 26.75
CA GLY A 84 -6.56 -6.39 26.68
C GLY A 84 -5.11 -6.86 26.83
N GLU A 85 -4.86 -7.81 27.73
CA GLU A 85 -3.52 -8.37 27.94
C GLU A 85 -3.03 -9.15 26.72
N ALA A 86 -3.88 -10.01 26.13
CA ALA A 86 -3.52 -10.72 24.91
C ALA A 86 -3.28 -9.79 23.71
N LEU A 87 -3.92 -8.61 23.69
CA LEU A 87 -3.71 -7.61 22.65
C LEU A 87 -2.40 -6.81 22.80
N LYS A 88 -1.66 -6.97 23.91
CA LYS A 88 -0.31 -6.42 24.05
C LYS A 88 0.76 -7.26 23.34
N ASP A 89 0.43 -8.49 22.96
CA ASP A 89 1.27 -9.28 22.07
C ASP A 89 1.18 -8.69 20.64
N GLY A 90 2.30 -8.17 20.13
CA GLY A 90 2.33 -7.47 18.86
C GLY A 90 1.91 -8.35 17.68
N GLU A 91 2.28 -9.63 17.67
CA GLU A 91 1.91 -10.56 16.60
C GLU A 91 0.40 -10.82 16.61
N MET A 92 -0.18 -11.12 17.77
CA MET A 92 -1.62 -11.34 17.90
C MET A 92 -2.43 -10.08 17.61
N ASN A 93 -1.91 -8.91 17.99
CA ASN A 93 -2.53 -7.61 17.70
C ASN A 93 -2.60 -7.36 16.19
N LEU A 94 -1.48 -7.50 15.48
CA LEU A 94 -1.42 -7.32 14.03
C LEU A 94 -2.22 -8.40 13.28
N ALA A 95 -2.20 -9.65 13.75
CA ALA A 95 -3.03 -10.71 13.18
C ALA A 95 -4.53 -10.38 13.30
N CYS A 96 -4.96 -9.80 14.42
CA CYS A 96 -6.33 -9.32 14.58
C CYS A 96 -6.65 -8.16 13.64
N ALA A 97 -5.72 -7.20 13.50
CA ALA A 97 -5.86 -6.07 12.57
C ALA A 97 -6.06 -6.54 11.12
N VAL A 98 -5.25 -7.50 10.67
CA VAL A 98 -5.39 -8.12 9.34
C VAL A 98 -6.78 -8.74 9.16
N ARG A 99 -7.29 -9.43 10.19
CA ARG A 99 -8.62 -10.07 10.15
C ARG A 99 -9.76 -9.05 10.03
N ILE A 100 -9.66 -7.93 10.76
CA ILE A 100 -10.59 -6.80 10.68
C ILE A 100 -10.55 -6.21 9.26
N MET A 101 -9.36 -5.83 8.79
CA MET A 101 -9.15 -5.22 7.47
C MET A 101 -9.61 -6.15 6.33
N ASN A 102 -9.35 -7.47 6.44
CA ASN A 102 -9.78 -8.45 5.46
C ASN A 102 -11.31 -8.45 5.28
N LYS A 103 -12.08 -8.14 6.33
CA LYS A 103 -13.54 -8.02 6.23
C LYS A 103 -13.95 -6.63 5.73
N THR A 104 -13.40 -5.55 6.29
CA THR A 104 -13.84 -4.19 5.97
C THR A 104 -13.42 -3.72 4.58
N VAL A 105 -12.17 -3.97 4.17
CA VAL A 105 -11.68 -3.61 2.82
C VAL A 105 -12.37 -4.45 1.75
N ALA A 106 -12.58 -5.74 1.98
CA ALA A 106 -13.31 -6.58 1.03
C ALA A 106 -14.77 -6.13 0.87
N ARG A 107 -15.45 -5.79 1.98
CA ARG A 107 -16.82 -5.24 1.99
C ARG A 107 -16.88 -3.89 1.26
N ASP A 108 -15.96 -2.99 1.59
CA ASP A 108 -16.07 -1.59 1.19
C ASP A 108 -15.35 -1.25 -0.10
N ARG A 109 -14.44 -2.12 -0.57
CA ARG A 109 -13.70 -1.95 -1.83
C ARG A 109 -12.88 -0.65 -1.89
N VAL A 110 -12.45 -0.13 -0.73
CA VAL A 110 -11.57 1.04 -0.59
C VAL A 110 -10.52 0.77 0.48
N VAL A 111 -9.35 1.39 0.38
CA VAL A 111 -8.37 1.46 1.47
C VAL A 111 -8.95 2.34 2.57
N SER A 112 -9.39 3.56 2.24
CA SER A 112 -9.93 4.51 3.22
C SER A 112 -10.76 5.61 2.55
N GLN A 113 -12.06 5.66 2.86
CA GLN A 113 -12.95 6.73 2.39
C GLN A 113 -14.09 6.99 3.40
N GLY A 114 -14.11 8.14 4.05
CA GLY A 114 -15.06 8.38 5.14
C GLY A 114 -14.91 7.31 6.23
N MET A 115 -15.99 6.61 6.59
CA MET A 115 -15.98 5.49 7.55
C MET A 115 -15.81 4.11 6.89
N ARG A 116 -15.25 4.04 5.68
CA ARG A 116 -15.12 2.80 4.90
C ARG A 116 -13.67 2.31 4.81
N GLY A 117 -13.50 1.00 4.60
CA GLY A 117 -12.22 0.32 4.52
C GLY A 117 -11.53 0.28 5.89
N VAL A 118 -10.26 0.65 5.94
CA VAL A 118 -9.50 0.72 7.20
C VAL A 118 -10.01 1.87 8.10
N ALA A 119 -10.60 2.93 7.54
CA ALA A 119 -11.13 4.04 8.35
C ALA A 119 -12.38 3.68 9.17
N ALA A 120 -12.97 2.50 8.96
CA ALA A 120 -14.10 2.01 9.74
C ALA A 120 -13.74 1.78 11.21
N ASP A 121 -12.50 1.35 11.48
CA ASP A 121 -12.05 0.94 12.82
C ASP A 121 -10.94 1.84 13.38
N TRP A 122 -10.19 2.58 12.54
CA TRP A 122 -8.99 3.30 12.96
C TRP A 122 -9.06 4.82 12.80
N GLY A 123 -8.86 5.52 13.92
CA GLY A 123 -8.92 6.98 14.07
C GLY A 123 -7.95 7.79 13.19
N PRO A 124 -6.67 7.39 13.02
CA PRO A 124 -5.68 8.11 12.24
C PRO A 124 -6.09 8.41 10.79
N PHE A 125 -6.96 7.59 10.20
CA PHE A 125 -7.48 7.83 8.85
C PHE A 125 -8.45 9.03 8.78
N HIS A 126 -8.96 9.52 9.90
CA HIS A 126 -9.79 10.73 9.98
C HIS A 126 -8.98 12.01 10.14
N SER A 127 -7.70 11.90 10.51
CA SER A 127 -6.76 13.03 10.51
C SER A 127 -6.12 13.18 9.13
N ARG A 128 -6.34 14.32 8.47
CA ARG A 128 -5.69 14.61 7.18
C ARG A 128 -4.17 14.49 7.30
N THR A 129 -3.57 15.05 8.34
CA THR A 129 -2.11 15.02 8.54
C THR A 129 -1.58 13.60 8.66
N LYS A 130 -2.17 12.77 9.52
CA LYS A 130 -1.73 11.37 9.72
C LYS A 130 -1.99 10.53 8.47
N ARG A 131 -3.16 10.66 7.85
CA ARG A 131 -3.51 9.95 6.62
C ARG A 131 -2.54 10.26 5.47
N GLU A 132 -2.23 11.53 5.24
CA GLU A 132 -1.28 11.91 4.20
C GLU A 132 0.14 11.46 4.51
N ASP A 133 0.51 11.40 5.78
CA ASP A 133 1.80 10.86 6.20
C ASP A 133 1.96 9.37 5.86
N MET A 134 0.98 8.55 6.27
CA MET A 134 0.92 7.13 5.90
C MET A 134 0.96 6.94 4.38
N ARG A 135 0.14 7.71 3.65
CA ARG A 135 0.03 7.63 2.19
C ARG A 135 1.34 7.98 1.49
N ARG A 136 2.02 9.05 1.92
CA ARG A 136 3.33 9.44 1.37
C ARG A 136 4.37 8.35 1.59
N TRP A 137 4.44 7.80 2.80
CA TRP A 137 5.41 6.75 3.11
C TRP A 137 5.15 5.49 2.27
N LEU A 138 3.89 5.06 2.15
CA LEU A 138 3.50 3.90 1.34
C LEU A 138 3.86 4.08 -0.14
N ALA A 139 3.49 5.22 -0.72
CA ALA A 139 3.72 5.49 -2.14
C ALA A 139 5.22 5.49 -2.51
N ALA A 140 6.12 5.75 -1.56
CA ALA A 140 7.56 5.72 -1.77
C ALA A 140 8.16 4.29 -1.81
N GLN A 141 7.41 3.27 -1.39
CA GLN A 141 7.94 1.92 -1.24
C GLN A 141 8.05 1.15 -2.57
N PRO A 142 8.96 0.16 -2.69
CA PRO A 142 9.12 -0.64 -3.90
C PRO A 142 7.84 -1.35 -4.36
N PHE A 143 7.01 -1.83 -3.42
CA PHE A 143 5.74 -2.48 -3.72
C PHE A 143 4.67 -1.53 -4.31
N CYS A 144 4.89 -0.21 -4.26
CA CYS A 144 4.04 0.78 -4.93
C CYS A 144 4.56 1.25 -6.28
N ARG A 145 5.69 0.72 -6.73
CA ARG A 145 6.16 0.91 -8.11
C ARG A 145 5.44 -0.07 -9.04
N PRO A 146 4.91 0.38 -10.18
CA PRO A 146 4.33 -0.53 -11.16
C PRO A 146 5.35 -1.56 -11.64
N VAL A 147 4.95 -2.82 -11.66
CA VAL A 147 5.75 -3.90 -12.23
C VAL A 147 5.39 -4.01 -13.71
N LEU A 148 6.37 -3.75 -14.57
CA LEU A 148 6.22 -3.99 -16.00
C LEU A 148 6.24 -5.49 -16.22
N LYS A 149 5.12 -6.05 -16.67
CA LYS A 149 4.99 -7.50 -16.97
C LYS A 149 5.78 -7.92 -18.21
N SER A 150 6.23 -6.95 -19.00
CA SER A 150 7.05 -7.12 -20.20
C SER A 150 7.90 -5.87 -20.39
N SER A 151 9.17 -6.04 -20.74
CA SER A 151 10.04 -4.91 -21.11
C SER A 151 9.40 -4.18 -22.31
N PRO A 152 9.30 -2.84 -22.28
CA PRO A 152 8.94 -2.08 -23.47
C PRO A 152 9.96 -2.42 -24.56
N VAL A 153 9.50 -2.84 -25.74
CA VAL A 153 10.39 -2.99 -26.90
C VAL A 153 11.04 -1.63 -27.12
N PRO A 154 12.38 -1.52 -27.12
CA PRO A 154 13.05 -0.26 -27.42
C PRO A 154 12.55 0.24 -28.77
N LEU A 155 11.92 1.42 -28.80
CA LEU A 155 11.63 2.06 -30.07
C LEU A 155 12.97 2.32 -30.75
N LEU A 156 13.10 1.86 -32.00
CA LEU A 156 14.24 2.21 -32.83
C LEU A 156 14.36 3.73 -32.84
N ARG A 157 15.55 4.22 -32.50
CA ARG A 157 15.84 5.65 -32.57
C ARG A 157 15.57 6.09 -34.02
N PRO A 158 14.78 7.16 -34.26
CA PRO A 158 14.59 7.66 -35.61
C PRO A 158 15.96 7.90 -36.23
N VAL A 159 16.21 7.28 -37.39
CA VAL A 159 17.36 7.64 -38.20
C VAL A 159 17.16 9.09 -38.58
N SER A 160 18.07 9.95 -38.17
CA SER A 160 18.09 11.33 -38.65
C SER A 160 18.28 11.26 -40.17
N GLU A 161 17.25 11.58 -40.95
CA GLU A 161 17.37 11.89 -42.38
C GLU A 161 18.06 13.26 -42.56
N THR A 162 19.14 13.48 -41.83
CA THR A 162 20.16 14.45 -42.23
C THR A 162 21.25 13.63 -42.89
N GLY A 163 20.89 12.99 -44.00
CA GLY A 163 21.83 12.79 -45.08
C GLY A 163 22.37 14.17 -45.43
N ASP A 164 23.62 14.36 -45.08
CA ASP A 164 24.64 15.24 -45.63
C ASP A 164 24.27 16.04 -46.91
N LEU A 165 23.24 16.88 -46.87
CA LEU A 165 22.90 17.84 -47.95
C LEU A 165 24.06 18.79 -48.26
N ALA A 166 25.04 18.90 -47.36
CA ALA A 166 26.24 19.68 -47.55
C ALA A 166 27.25 19.05 -48.52
N SER A 167 27.27 17.73 -48.69
CA SER A 167 28.20 17.05 -49.62
C SER A 167 27.64 16.97 -51.05
N ASP A 168 26.33 16.82 -51.21
CA ASP A 168 25.67 16.76 -52.52
C ASP A 168 25.64 18.11 -53.26
N VAL A 169 25.47 19.23 -52.55
CA VAL A 169 25.50 20.57 -53.17
C VAL A 169 26.91 20.94 -53.66
N LYS A 170 27.95 20.46 -52.98
CA LYS A 170 29.35 20.72 -53.36
C LYS A 170 29.75 19.91 -54.60
N ALA A 171 29.20 18.71 -54.77
CA ALA A 171 29.41 17.90 -55.97
C ALA A 171 28.71 18.52 -57.21
N ALA A 172 27.50 19.05 -57.06
CA ALA A 172 26.74 19.65 -58.17
C ALA A 172 27.33 20.99 -58.67
N LEU A 173 28.07 21.72 -57.84
CA LEU A 173 28.67 23.02 -58.20
C LEU A 173 30.12 22.94 -58.67
N SER A 174 30.71 21.73 -58.72
CA SER A 174 32.13 21.51 -59.06
C SER A 174 32.37 20.81 -60.41
N SER A 175 31.31 20.48 -61.17
CA SER A 175 31.45 19.86 -62.49
C SER A 175 31.65 20.92 -63.59
N PRO A 176 32.78 20.92 -64.32
CA PRO A 176 32.92 21.68 -65.55
C PRO A 176 32.43 20.85 -66.74
N PHE A 177 31.46 21.42 -67.47
CA PHE A 177 30.91 21.04 -68.80
C PHE A 177 30.36 19.63 -69.00
#